data_AF-D0UJA2-F1
#
_entry.id   AF-D0UJA2-F1
#
_cell.length_a   1.000
_cell.length_b   1.000
_cell.length_c   1.000
_cell.angle_alpha   90.00
_cell.angle_beta   90.00
_cell.angle_gamma   90.00
#
_symmetry.space_group_name_H-M   'P 1'
#
loop_
_entity.id
_entity.type
_entity.pdbx_description
1 polymer ?
#
loop_
_entity_poly.entity_id
_entity_poly.type
_entity_poly.pdbx_seq_one_letter_code
_entity_poly.pdbx_strand_id
1 'polypeptide(L)'
;IELTGVYTNNYDGSLNTKQGFPVFATVIVANHILKQEDKLAASHLTDEDIRAIVALSKDVNISDRIVASIAPSIYGHNDIKRAIALALFGGEPKNPGQKHKVRGDLNCLLCGDPGTAKSQFLKYVEKIAPRAVYTTGQGASAVGLTAYVQRSPITKEWTLEAGALVLADRGVCLI
;
A
#
# COMPACT_ATOMS: atom_id res chain seq x y z
N ILE A 1 -9.59 1.26 -6.52
CA ILE A 1 -10.28 0.12 -7.20
C ILE A 1 -10.72 0.62 -8.56
N GLU A 2 -10.48 -0.14 -9.61
CA GLU A 2 -10.93 0.10 -10.97
C GLU A 2 -11.95 -0.97 -11.33
N LEU A 3 -13.11 -0.57 -11.85
CA LEU A 3 -14.25 -1.46 -12.05
C LEU A 3 -14.74 -1.33 -13.49
N THR A 4 -14.81 -2.45 -14.19
CA THR A 4 -15.47 -2.58 -15.48
C THR A 4 -16.81 -3.25 -15.24
N GLY A 5 -17.89 -2.63 -15.73
CA GLY A 5 -19.23 -3.13 -15.51
C GLY A 5 -20.22 -2.61 -16.53
N VAL A 6 -21.42 -3.17 -16.49
CA VAL A 6 -22.54 -2.73 -17.33
C VAL A 6 -23.36 -1.73 -16.54
N TYR A 7 -23.54 -0.54 -17.11
CA TYR A 7 -24.45 0.45 -16.56
C TYR A 7 -25.90 0.01 -16.81
N THR A 8 -26.69 -0.01 -15.75
CA THR A 8 -28.10 -0.40 -15.78
C THR A 8 -28.93 0.62 -15.00
N ASN A 9 -30.21 0.73 -15.34
CA ASN A 9 -31.15 1.59 -14.65
C ASN A 9 -32.40 0.80 -14.26
N ASN A 10 -32.88 1.01 -13.04
CA ASN A 10 -34.12 0.41 -12.56
C ASN A 10 -35.12 1.50 -12.22
N TYR A 11 -36.38 1.25 -12.54
CA TYR A 11 -37.47 2.12 -12.15
C TYR A 11 -37.76 1.95 -10.66
N ASP A 12 -37.68 3.03 -9.89
CA ASP A 12 -38.00 3.04 -8.46
C ASP A 12 -39.14 4.02 -8.20
N GLY A 13 -40.32 3.47 -7.89
CA GLY A 13 -41.52 4.25 -7.61
C GLY A 13 -41.37 5.17 -6.39
N SER A 14 -40.50 4.83 -5.43
CA SER A 14 -40.31 5.62 -4.21
C SER A 14 -39.53 6.92 -4.45
N LEU A 15 -38.56 6.89 -5.36
CA LEU A 15 -37.82 8.08 -5.80
C LEU A 15 -38.73 9.04 -6.57
N ASN A 16 -39.64 8.49 -7.38
CA ASN A 16 -40.57 9.27 -8.19
C ASN A 16 -41.60 10.01 -7.33
N THR A 17 -42.12 9.37 -6.28
CA THR A 17 -43.06 10.02 -5.35
C THR A 17 -42.39 11.17 -4.57
N LYS A 18 -41.11 11.06 -4.26
CA LYS A 18 -40.37 12.13 -3.57
C LYS A 18 -39.98 13.30 -4.48
N GLN A 19 -39.63 13.02 -5.73
CA GLN A 19 -39.09 14.03 -6.65
C GLN A 19 -40.18 14.67 -7.54
N GLY A 20 -41.32 14.01 -7.75
CA GLY A 20 -42.43 14.52 -8.57
C GLY A 20 -42.24 14.36 -10.08
N PHE A 21 -41.17 13.69 -10.51
CA PHE A 21 -40.87 13.35 -11.89
C PHE A 21 -40.19 11.97 -11.96
N PRO A 22 -40.23 11.26 -13.11
CA PRO A 22 -39.63 9.92 -13.23
C PRO A 22 -38.10 9.98 -13.16
N VAL A 23 -37.57 9.53 -12.03
CA VAL A 23 -36.15 9.31 -11.72
C VAL A 23 -35.87 7.82 -11.72
N PHE A 24 -34.80 7.41 -12.40
CA PHE A 24 -34.35 6.02 -12.40
C PHE A 24 -33.20 5.84 -11.41
N ALA A 25 -33.21 4.73 -10.67
CA ALA A 25 -32.07 4.32 -9.86
C ALA A 25 -30.97 3.80 -10.78
N THR A 26 -29.77 4.33 -10.64
CA THR A 26 -28.61 3.94 -11.45
C THR A 26 -27.80 2.88 -10.72
N VAL A 27 -27.50 1.77 -11.41
CA VAL A 27 -26.78 0.64 -10.84
C VAL A 27 -25.71 0.18 -11.84
N ILE A 28 -24.48 0.01 -11.37
CA ILE A 28 -23.40 -0.57 -12.17
C ILE A 28 -23.27 -2.03 -11.77
N VAL A 29 -23.58 -2.94 -12.71
CA VAL A 29 -23.35 -4.38 -12.54
C VAL A 29 -21.88 -4.65 -12.84
N ALA A 30 -21.12 -4.94 -11.79
CA ALA A 30 -19.68 -5.21 -11.90
C ALA A 30 -19.44 -6.51 -12.70
N ASN A 31 -18.59 -6.43 -13.72
CA ASN A 31 -18.13 -7.60 -14.48
C ASN A 31 -16.69 -7.97 -14.12
N HIS A 32 -15.83 -6.96 -13.93
CA HIS A 32 -14.42 -7.15 -13.61
C HIS A 32 -13.94 -6.05 -12.66
N ILE A 33 -13.13 -6.44 -11.66
CA ILE A 33 -12.62 -5.54 -10.63
C ILE A 33 -11.11 -5.70 -10.58
N LEU A 34 -10.40 -4.60 -10.82
CA LEU A 34 -8.96 -4.48 -10.65
C LEU A 34 -8.67 -3.66 -9.40
N LYS A 35 -7.84 -4.19 -8.51
CA LYS A 35 -7.26 -3.38 -7.44
C LYS A 35 -6.01 -2.71 -7.98
N GLN A 36 -6.00 -1.38 -7.99
CA GLN A 36 -4.83 -0.59 -8.43
C GLN A 36 -3.58 -0.85 -7.58
N GLU A 37 -3.75 -1.32 -6.34
CA GLU A 37 -2.67 -1.74 -5.44
C GLU A 37 -2.21 -3.19 -5.68
N ASP A 38 -3.02 -4.04 -6.33
CA ASP A 38 -2.59 -5.37 -6.82
C ASP A 38 -1.88 -5.25 -8.18
N LYS A 39 -1.07 -4.20 -8.37
CA LYS A 39 0.00 -4.21 -9.37
C LYS A 39 1.15 -5.09 -8.85
N LEU A 40 0.82 -6.34 -8.52
CA LEU A 40 1.81 -7.38 -8.32
C LEU A 40 2.49 -7.61 -9.67
N ALA A 41 3.59 -6.91 -9.91
CA ALA A 41 4.49 -7.20 -11.04
C ALA A 41 4.88 -8.69 -11.05
N ALA A 42 4.88 -9.36 -9.89
CA ALA A 42 5.17 -10.78 -9.73
C ALA A 42 4.17 -11.72 -10.45
N SER A 43 2.88 -11.36 -10.60
CA SER A 43 1.91 -12.25 -11.24
C SER A 43 1.94 -12.20 -12.78
N HIS A 44 2.68 -11.24 -13.35
CA HIS A 44 2.86 -11.09 -14.79
C HIS A 44 4.34 -11.06 -15.19
N LEU A 45 5.23 -11.71 -14.43
CA LEU A 45 6.62 -11.89 -14.86
C LEU A 45 6.65 -12.86 -16.03
N THR A 46 7.24 -12.43 -17.13
CA THR A 46 7.49 -13.31 -18.29
C THR A 46 8.69 -14.21 -18.02
N ASP A 47 8.83 -15.28 -18.80
CA ASP A 47 10.03 -16.15 -18.73
C ASP A 47 11.31 -15.38 -19.09
N GLU A 48 11.22 -14.29 -19.83
CA GLU A 48 12.33 -13.39 -20.13
C GLU A 48 12.72 -12.57 -18.89
N ASP A 49 11.74 -12.01 -18.17
CA ASP A 49 11.99 -11.28 -16.92
C ASP A 49 12.63 -12.18 -15.87
N ILE A 50 12.14 -13.41 -15.72
CA ILE A 50 12.71 -14.39 -14.78
C ILE A 50 14.17 -14.69 -15.12
N ARG A 51 14.47 -14.90 -16.41
CA ARG A 51 15.84 -15.14 -16.87
C ARG A 51 16.74 -13.93 -16.60
N ALA A 52 16.25 -12.71 -16.81
CA ALA A 52 16.98 -11.49 -16.53
C ALA A 52 17.27 -11.32 -15.03
N ILE A 53 16.28 -11.60 -14.16
CA ILE A 53 16.45 -11.55 -12.70
C ILE A 53 17.52 -12.56 -12.24
N VAL A 54 17.46 -13.79 -12.73
CA VAL A 54 18.46 -14.82 -12.38
C VAL A 54 19.85 -14.45 -12.88
N ALA A 55 19.97 -13.88 -14.08
CA ALA A 55 21.25 -13.40 -14.59
C ALA A 55 21.82 -12.26 -13.73
N LEU A 56 20.99 -11.28 -13.35
CA LEU A 56 21.38 -10.16 -12.48
C LEU A 56 21.74 -10.60 -11.07
N SER A 57 21.10 -11.65 -10.53
CA SER A 57 21.38 -12.16 -9.18
C SER A 57 22.82 -12.68 -9.01
N LYS A 58 23.50 -13.02 -10.12
CA LYS A 58 24.88 -13.52 -10.12
C LYS A 58 25.92 -12.41 -10.22
N ASP A 59 25.51 -11.16 -10.40
CA ASP A 59 26.41 -10.01 -10.43
C ASP A 59 26.96 -9.75 -9.01
N VAL A 60 28.29 -9.67 -8.90
CA VAL A 60 28.99 -9.42 -7.62
C VAL A 60 28.59 -8.07 -7.03
N ASN A 61 28.27 -7.08 -7.88
CA ASN A 61 27.94 -5.71 -7.46
C ASN A 61 26.43 -5.46 -7.39
N ILE A 62 25.59 -6.51 -7.37
CA ILE A 62 24.13 -6.36 -7.40
C ILE A 62 23.60 -5.52 -6.23
N SER A 63 24.22 -5.64 -5.05
CA SER A 63 23.82 -4.85 -3.88
C SER A 63 23.93 -3.35 -4.14
N ASP A 64 25.05 -2.91 -4.70
CA ASP A 64 25.31 -1.49 -4.93
C ASP A 64 24.45 -0.96 -6.08
N ARG A 65 24.15 -1.81 -7.07
CA ARG A 65 23.21 -1.47 -8.15
C ARG A 65 21.79 -1.24 -7.63
N ILE A 66 21.32 -2.07 -6.70
CA ILE A 66 20.01 -1.89 -6.06
C ILE A 66 20.00 -0.59 -5.24
N VAL A 67 21.05 -0.32 -4.45
CA VAL A 67 21.13 0.91 -3.66
C VAL A 67 21.13 2.15 -4.56
N ALA A 68 21.85 2.09 -5.68
CA ALA A 68 21.87 3.17 -6.67
C ALA A 68 20.51 3.37 -7.36
N SER A 69 19.69 2.32 -7.49
CA SER A 69 18.35 2.43 -8.08
C SER A 69 17.31 3.01 -7.12
N ILE A 70 17.57 3.07 -5.81
CA ILE A 70 16.67 3.72 -4.83
C ILE A 70 16.82 5.24 -4.91
N ALA A 71 15.69 5.91 -5.20
CA ALA A 71 15.57 7.36 -5.32
C ALA A 71 16.73 7.99 -6.12
N PRO A 72 16.88 7.66 -7.41
CA PRO A 72 18.01 8.09 -8.23
C PRO A 72 18.02 9.62 -8.44
N SER A 73 16.88 10.29 -8.25
CA SER A 73 16.76 11.75 -8.32
C SER A 73 17.41 12.49 -7.14
N ILE A 74 17.72 11.79 -6.04
CA ILE A 74 18.36 12.39 -4.87
C ILE A 74 19.85 12.06 -4.91
N TYR A 75 20.69 13.10 -4.92
CA TYR A 75 22.14 12.95 -4.89
C TYR A 75 22.64 12.54 -3.50
N GLY A 76 23.65 11.67 -3.46
CA GLY A 76 24.28 11.21 -2.21
C GLY A 76 23.40 10.32 -1.34
N HIS A 77 23.63 10.38 -0.02
CA HIS A 77 22.89 9.63 1.01
C HIS A 77 22.88 8.09 0.79
N ASN A 78 24.02 7.52 0.39
CA ASN A 78 24.13 6.09 0.09
C ASN A 78 23.72 5.20 1.27
N ASP A 79 24.05 5.58 2.51
CA ASP A 79 23.67 4.83 3.70
C ASP A 79 22.16 4.81 3.93
N ILE A 80 21.49 5.95 3.70
CA ILE A 80 20.02 6.07 3.81
C ILE A 80 19.35 5.22 2.73
N LYS A 81 19.83 5.31 1.48
CA LYS A 81 19.33 4.49 0.37
C LYS A 81 19.50 3.01 0.64
N ARG A 82 20.63 2.61 1.23
CA ARG A 82 20.90 1.23 1.63
C ARG A 82 19.96 0.76 2.74
N ALA A 83 19.75 1.58 3.77
CA ALA A 83 18.81 1.27 4.84
C ALA A 83 17.38 1.08 4.30
N ILE A 84 16.93 1.97 3.42
CA ILE A 84 15.61 1.88 2.77
C ILE A 84 15.51 0.61 1.91
N ALA A 85 16.54 0.30 1.11
CA ALA A 85 16.57 -0.91 0.31
C ALA A 85 16.40 -2.16 1.18
N LEU A 86 17.19 -2.28 2.25
CA LEU A 86 17.11 -3.41 3.18
C LEU A 86 15.75 -3.49 3.87
N ALA A 87 15.16 -2.36 4.24
CA ALA A 87 13.83 -2.33 4.85
C ALA A 87 12.72 -2.79 3.89
N LEU A 88 12.84 -2.47 2.60
CA LEU A 88 11.88 -2.88 1.57
C LEU A 88 11.94 -4.36 1.24
N PHE A 89 13.13 -4.95 1.20
CA PHE A 89 13.28 -6.41 1.04
C PHE A 89 12.81 -7.15 2.29
N GLY A 90 13.02 -6.56 3.48
CA GLY A 90 12.63 -7.14 4.74
C GLY A 90 13.48 -8.36 5.13
N GLY A 91 13.21 -8.89 6.32
CA GLY A 91 13.77 -10.13 6.81
C GLY A 91 12.72 -11.23 6.92
N GLU A 92 13.16 -12.44 7.24
CA GLU A 92 12.27 -13.58 7.43
C GLU A 92 11.72 -13.64 8.87
N PRO A 93 10.40 -13.65 9.09
CA PRO A 93 9.82 -13.88 10.40
C PRO A 93 10.00 -15.34 10.80
N LYS A 94 10.54 -15.58 12.00
CA LYS A 94 10.86 -16.93 12.50
C LYS A 94 9.92 -17.32 13.63
N ASN A 95 9.52 -18.59 13.71
CA ASN A 95 8.72 -19.10 14.83
C ASN A 95 9.40 -20.33 15.46
N PRO A 96 10.49 -20.16 16.22
CA PRO A 96 11.21 -21.27 16.82
C PRO A 96 10.30 -22.08 17.75
N GLY A 97 10.14 -23.36 17.43
CA GLY A 97 9.36 -24.31 18.24
C GLY A 97 7.88 -23.98 18.37
N GLN A 98 7.31 -23.15 17.48
CA GLN A 98 5.90 -22.71 17.51
C GLN A 98 5.48 -21.97 18.80
N LYS A 99 6.43 -21.49 19.61
CA LYS A 99 6.13 -20.83 20.90
C LYS A 99 6.00 -19.32 20.78
N HIS A 100 6.86 -18.69 19.98
CA HIS A 100 6.91 -17.23 19.85
C HIS A 100 7.31 -16.82 18.43
N LYS A 101 6.59 -15.86 17.86
CA LYS A 101 6.92 -15.28 16.55
C LYS A 101 7.96 -14.16 16.72
N VAL A 102 9.12 -14.35 16.12
CA VAL A 102 10.18 -13.36 15.98
C VAL A 102 9.94 -12.53 14.73
N ARG A 103 9.99 -11.21 14.87
CA ARG A 103 9.75 -10.25 13.79
C ARG A 103 10.86 -10.31 12.74
N GLY A 104 10.47 -10.32 11.47
CA GLY A 104 11.38 -10.19 10.32
C GLY A 104 11.47 -8.78 9.75
N ASP A 105 10.47 -7.93 10.01
CA ASP A 105 10.39 -6.59 9.43
C ASP A 105 11.33 -5.61 10.14
N LEU A 106 11.90 -4.69 9.37
CA LEU A 106 12.81 -3.65 9.84
C LEU A 106 12.07 -2.32 10.01
N ASN A 107 12.30 -1.63 11.13
CA ASN A 107 11.86 -0.25 11.32
C ASN A 107 13.02 0.70 11.05
N CYS A 108 12.80 1.73 10.23
CA CYS A 108 13.78 2.76 9.96
C CYS A 108 13.26 4.14 10.40
N LEU A 109 14.12 4.93 11.05
CA LEU A 109 13.85 6.31 11.41
C LEU A 109 14.81 7.22 10.63
N LEU A 110 14.25 8.14 9.84
CA LEU A 110 15.02 9.16 9.13
C LEU A 110 14.94 10.48 9.89
N CYS A 111 15.97 10.77 10.69
CA CYS A 111 16.10 12.03 11.42
C CYS A 111 17.22 12.89 10.81
N GLY A 112 17.03 14.19 10.72
CA GLY A 112 18.02 15.13 10.20
C GLY A 112 17.44 16.49 9.85
N ASP A 113 18.28 17.40 9.39
CA ASP A 113 17.92 18.81 9.17
C ASP A 113 16.79 19.03 8.15
N PRO A 114 15.96 20.07 8.29
CA PRO A 114 15.00 20.46 7.27
C PRO A 114 15.67 20.61 5.89
N GLY A 115 14.98 20.23 4.81
CA GLY A 115 15.51 20.38 3.44
C GLY A 115 16.39 19.22 2.93
N THR A 116 16.65 18.18 3.71
CA THR A 116 17.49 17.01 3.34
C THR A 116 16.75 15.91 2.56
N ALA A 117 15.73 16.27 1.76
CA ALA A 117 14.94 15.35 0.92
C ALA A 117 14.26 14.14 1.62
N LYS A 118 14.22 14.08 2.96
CA LYS A 118 13.58 12.97 3.73
C LYS A 118 12.18 12.60 3.26
N SER A 119 11.30 13.59 3.08
CA SER A 119 9.93 13.35 2.60
C SER A 119 9.88 12.85 1.15
N GLN A 120 10.89 13.16 0.33
CA GLN A 120 10.98 12.65 -1.04
C GLN A 120 11.39 11.16 -1.06
N PHE A 121 12.23 10.73 -0.12
CA PHE A 121 12.51 9.29 0.06
C PHE A 121 11.23 8.53 0.40
N LEU A 122 10.42 9.01 1.35
CA LEU A 122 9.16 8.36 1.72
C LEU A 122 8.18 8.28 0.53
N LYS A 123 8.00 9.37 -0.22
CA LYS A 123 7.16 9.39 -1.45
C LYS A 123 7.68 8.47 -2.55
N TYR A 124 8.99 8.28 -2.65
CA TYR A 124 9.56 7.33 -3.58
C TYR A 124 9.22 5.90 -3.16
N VAL A 125 9.39 5.57 -1.88
CA VAL A 125 9.06 4.26 -1.31
C VAL A 125 7.57 3.93 -1.49
N GLU A 126 6.68 4.89 -1.26
CA GLU A 126 5.23 4.76 -1.48
C GLU A 126 4.89 4.24 -2.89
N LYS A 127 5.64 4.69 -3.91
CA LYS A 127 5.38 4.33 -5.31
C LYS A 127 5.94 2.98 -5.72
N ILE A 128 7.04 2.54 -5.09
CA ILE A 128 7.73 1.31 -5.46
C ILE A 128 7.33 0.11 -4.61
N ALA A 129 6.87 0.35 -3.38
CA ALA A 129 6.45 -0.73 -2.49
C ALA A 129 5.15 -1.35 -3.01
N PRO A 130 5.00 -2.69 -2.94
CA PRO A 130 3.82 -3.39 -3.44
C PRO A 130 2.55 -3.01 -2.66
N ARG A 131 2.72 -2.70 -1.37
CA ARG A 131 1.65 -2.20 -0.50
C ARG A 131 2.25 -1.16 0.42
N ALA A 132 1.79 0.07 0.30
CA ALA A 132 2.23 1.18 1.13
C ALA A 132 1.04 2.01 1.61
N VAL A 133 1.09 2.43 2.87
CA VAL A 133 0.16 3.42 3.42
C VAL A 133 0.98 4.60 3.90
N TYR A 134 0.76 5.75 3.27
CA TYR A 134 1.38 7.01 3.64
C TYR A 134 0.43 7.81 4.53
N THR A 135 0.86 8.12 5.75
CA THR A 135 0.09 8.95 6.69
C THR A 135 0.91 10.14 7.14
N THR A 136 0.26 11.29 7.36
CA THR A 136 0.93 12.51 7.85
C THR A 136 0.04 13.23 8.86
N GLY A 137 0.66 13.92 9.81
CA GLY A 137 -0.03 14.84 10.72
C GLY A 137 -1.12 14.17 11.57
N GLN A 138 -2.35 14.71 11.53
CA GLN A 138 -3.50 14.25 12.32
C GLN A 138 -3.96 12.81 12.02
N GLY A 139 -3.60 12.26 10.86
CA GLY A 139 -3.87 10.86 10.49
C GLY A 139 -2.94 9.85 11.17
N ALA A 140 -1.82 10.31 11.76
CA ALA A 140 -0.91 9.50 12.55
C ALA A 140 -1.30 9.47 14.05
N SER A 141 -2.59 9.59 14.36
CA SER A 141 -3.07 9.40 15.73
C SER A 141 -3.03 7.90 16.11
N ALA A 142 -2.92 7.60 17.42
CA ALA A 142 -2.92 6.21 17.89
C ALA A 142 -4.14 5.42 17.38
N VAL A 143 -5.28 6.10 17.28
CA VAL A 143 -6.55 5.57 16.80
C VAL A 143 -6.53 5.35 15.28
N GLY A 144 -6.00 6.32 14.51
CA GLY A 144 -5.89 6.23 13.06
C GLY A 144 -4.84 5.23 12.57
N LEU A 145 -3.80 4.95 13.35
CA LEU A 145 -2.78 3.96 13.01
C LEU A 145 -3.22 2.52 13.30
N THR A 146 -4.00 2.30 14.36
CA THR A 146 -4.37 0.95 14.83
C THR A 146 -5.71 0.51 14.27
N ALA A 147 -6.79 0.74 15.01
CA ALA A 147 -8.17 0.49 14.59
C ALA A 147 -9.10 1.35 15.45
N TYR A 148 -10.29 1.64 14.95
CA TYR A 148 -11.29 2.39 15.70
C TYR A 148 -12.69 1.84 15.48
N VAL A 149 -13.57 2.14 16.43
CA VAL A 149 -14.97 1.71 16.37
C VAL A 149 -15.82 2.91 15.98
N GLN A 150 -16.61 2.74 14.93
CA GLN A 150 -17.57 3.72 14.46
C GLN A 150 -18.99 3.19 14.64
N ARG A 151 -19.94 4.06 14.93
CA ARG A 151 -21.36 3.69 14.96
C ARG A 151 -21.99 3.99 13.61
N SER A 152 -22.57 2.98 12.98
CA SER A 152 -23.28 3.15 11.71
C SER A 152 -24.48 4.09 11.89
N PRO A 153 -24.62 5.16 11.09
CA PRO A 153 -25.73 6.10 11.23
C PRO A 153 -27.08 5.48 10.86
N ILE A 154 -27.09 4.41 10.07
CA ILE A 154 -28.29 3.75 9.56
C ILE A 154 -28.70 2.59 10.47
N THR A 155 -27.78 1.63 10.69
CA THR A 155 -28.08 0.43 11.48
C THR A 155 -27.93 0.65 12.98
N LYS A 156 -27.27 1.75 13.41
CA LYS A 156 -26.91 2.05 14.80
C LYS A 156 -26.02 1.01 15.47
N GLU A 157 -25.49 0.07 14.70
CA GLU A 157 -24.55 -0.96 15.14
C GLU A 157 -23.12 -0.41 15.19
N TRP A 158 -22.29 -1.05 16.00
CA TRP A 158 -20.87 -0.74 16.11
C TRP A 158 -20.09 -1.51 15.03
N THR A 159 -19.36 -0.79 14.19
CA THR A 159 -18.50 -1.33 13.14
C THR A 159 -17.04 -1.02 13.46
N LEU A 160 -16.15 -1.97 13.23
CA LEU A 160 -14.71 -1.80 13.42
C LEU A 160 -14.07 -1.37 12.09
N GLU A 161 -13.39 -0.23 12.10
CA GLU A 161 -12.61 0.25 10.96
C GLU A 161 -11.11 0.07 11.22
N ALA A 162 -10.41 -0.40 10.19
CA ALA A 162 -8.99 -0.68 10.22
C ALA A 162 -8.18 0.61 10.06
N GLY A 163 -7.17 0.80 10.91
CA GLY A 163 -6.22 1.91 10.80
C GLY A 163 -5.08 1.62 9.82
N ALA A 164 -4.20 2.59 9.65
CA ALA A 164 -3.13 2.56 8.65
C ALA A 164 -2.21 1.34 8.74
N LEU A 165 -1.87 0.85 9.95
CA LEU A 165 -1.00 -0.31 10.12
C LEU A 165 -1.68 -1.61 9.68
N VAL A 166 -2.98 -1.73 9.93
CA VAL A 166 -3.77 -2.90 9.49
C VAL A 166 -3.93 -2.88 7.97
N LEU A 167 -4.13 -1.68 7.41
CA LEU A 167 -4.17 -1.48 5.96
C LEU A 167 -2.81 -1.67 5.29
N ALA A 168 -1.70 -1.58 6.02
CA ALA A 168 -0.34 -1.80 5.54
C ALA A 168 0.22 -3.20 5.87
N ASP A 169 -0.61 -4.16 6.31
CA ASP A 169 -0.11 -5.49 6.68
C ASP A 169 0.68 -6.16 5.55
N ARG A 170 1.85 -6.73 5.91
CA ARG A 170 2.88 -7.25 4.99
C ARG A 170 3.36 -6.26 3.92
N GLY A 171 3.18 -4.97 4.16
CA GLY A 171 3.67 -3.87 3.35
C GLY A 171 4.49 -2.89 4.20
N VAL A 172 4.48 -1.63 3.79
CA VAL A 172 5.21 -0.56 4.48
C VAL A 172 4.25 0.54 4.92
N CYS A 173 4.34 0.93 6.19
CA CYS A 173 3.67 2.12 6.69
C CYS A 173 4.68 3.27 6.77
N LEU A 174 4.35 4.39 6.13
CA LEU A 174 5.21 5.57 6.03
C LEU A 174 4.57 6.69 6.86
N ILE A 175 5.36 7.29 7.75
CA ILE A 175 4.94 8.33 8.72
C ILE A 175 5.86 9.54 8.57
#